data_AF-A0A2P2QAK7-F1
#
_entry.id   AF-A0A2P2QAK7-F1
#
_cell.length_a   1.000
_cell.length_b   1.000
_cell.length_c   1.000
_cell.angle_alpha   90.00
_cell.angle_beta   90.00
_cell.angle_gamma   90.00
#
_symmetry.space_group_name_H-M   'P 1'
#
loop_
_entity.id
_entity.type
_entity.pdbx_description
1 polymer ?
#
loop_
_entity_poly.entity_id
_entity_poly.type
_entity_poly.pdbx_seq_one_letter_code
_entity_poly.pdbx_strand_id
1 'polypeptide(L)'
;MMKQQMMDIGYNANKLPLGKLSRSTILKGYDVLRRIADVMGTTDRMKLEQLSGEFYTVIPHDFGFKKMCEFVIGTPLNLKFKLEMVEALGEIEVATKLLEDEPGVQVLFVDLFNR
;
A
#
# COMPACT_ATOMS: atom_id res chain seq x y z
N MET A 1 16.28 -0.57 1.87
CA MET A 1 15.73 -1.57 2.82
C MET A 1 14.20 -1.53 2.85
N MET A 2 13.57 -0.38 3.08
CA MET A 2 12.09 -0.23 3.07
C MET A 2 11.45 -0.53 1.70
N LYS A 3 12.03 -0.07 0.57
CA LYS A 3 11.50 -0.39 -0.77
C LYS A 3 11.45 -1.89 -1.05
N GLN A 4 12.52 -2.62 -0.71
CA GLN A 4 12.57 -4.07 -0.88
C GLN A 4 11.51 -4.76 -0.01
N GLN A 5 11.37 -4.37 1.25
CA GLN A 5 10.32 -4.89 2.12
C GLN A 5 8.92 -4.64 1.57
N MET A 6 8.65 -3.44 1.01
CA MET A 6 7.37 -3.11 0.37
C MET A 6 7.14 -3.92 -0.91
N MET A 7 8.18 -4.17 -1.71
CA MET A 7 8.11 -5.03 -2.88
C MET A 7 7.84 -6.49 -2.50
N ASP A 8 8.46 -6.99 -1.43
CA ASP A 8 8.28 -8.36 -0.94
C ASP A 8 6.82 -8.62 -0.49
N ILE A 9 6.12 -7.59 -0.02
CA ILE A 9 4.68 -7.63 0.33
C ILE A 9 3.75 -7.23 -0.83
N GLY A 10 4.31 -7.02 -2.02
CA GLY A 10 3.62 -6.89 -3.31
C GLY A 10 3.36 -5.48 -3.81
N TYR A 11 3.94 -4.43 -3.21
CA TYR A 11 3.76 -3.03 -3.66
C TYR A 11 4.46 -2.76 -4.99
N ASN A 12 3.78 -2.03 -5.89
CA ASN A 12 4.34 -1.64 -7.18
C ASN A 12 4.91 -0.21 -7.15
N ALA A 13 6.17 -0.10 -6.73
CA ALA A 13 6.90 1.17 -6.68
C ALA A 13 7.15 1.80 -8.06
N ASN A 14 7.10 1.02 -9.14
CA ASN A 14 7.23 1.56 -10.50
C ASN A 14 5.97 2.33 -10.92
N LYS A 15 4.79 1.85 -10.50
CA LYS A 15 3.50 2.49 -10.77
C LYS A 15 3.23 3.67 -9.85
N LEU A 16 3.65 3.58 -8.59
CA LEU A 16 3.57 4.68 -7.62
C LEU A 16 4.89 4.74 -6.85
N PRO A 17 5.81 5.62 -7.25
CA PRO A 17 7.06 5.81 -6.51
C PRO A 17 6.77 6.33 -5.11
N LEU A 18 7.53 5.85 -4.12
CA LEU A 18 7.32 6.19 -2.70
C LEU A 18 7.34 7.69 -2.44
N GLY A 19 8.26 8.43 -3.06
CA GLY A 19 8.35 9.90 -2.94
C GLY A 19 7.22 10.68 -3.66
N LYS A 20 6.32 10.01 -4.39
CA LYS A 20 5.15 10.61 -5.04
C LYS A 20 3.83 10.23 -4.38
N LEU A 21 3.92 9.56 -3.23
CA LEU A 21 2.75 9.10 -2.50
C LEU A 21 2.07 10.26 -1.80
N SER A 22 0.75 10.37 -1.96
CA SER A 22 -0.03 11.41 -1.30
C SER A 22 -0.72 10.88 -0.05
N ARG A 23 -0.82 11.73 0.99
CA ARG A 23 -1.66 11.47 2.18
C ARG A 23 -3.08 11.02 1.82
N SER A 24 -3.68 11.57 0.77
CA SER A 24 -5.05 11.19 0.36
C SER A 24 -5.14 9.76 -0.14
N THR A 25 -4.10 9.24 -0.82
CA THR A 25 -4.02 7.84 -1.24
C THR A 25 -3.87 6.91 -0.04
N ILE A 26 -3.05 7.27 0.95
CA ILE A 26 -2.91 6.51 2.22
C ILE A 26 -4.24 6.39 2.95
N LEU A 27 -4.94 7.52 3.13
CA LEU A 27 -6.22 7.56 3.83
C LEU A 27 -7.29 6.73 3.11
N LYS A 28 -7.32 6.79 1.77
CA LYS A 28 -8.20 5.92 0.97
C LYS A 28 -7.84 4.44 1.16
N GLY A 29 -6.56 4.10 1.20
CA GLY A 29 -6.10 2.74 1.46
C GLY A 29 -6.64 2.20 2.80
N TYR A 30 -6.51 2.99 3.87
CA TYR A 30 -7.08 2.66 5.18
C TYR A 30 -8.60 2.53 5.14
N ASP A 31 -9.31 3.43 4.46
CA ASP A 31 -10.78 3.34 4.36
C ASP A 31 -11.23 2.04 3.69
N VAL A 32 -10.57 1.63 2.59
CA VAL A 32 -10.89 0.34 1.96
C VAL A 32 -10.61 -0.83 2.90
N LEU A 33 -9.48 -0.85 3.61
CA LEU A 33 -9.15 -1.91 4.56
C LEU A 33 -10.14 -1.98 5.73
N ARG A 34 -10.63 -0.84 6.22
CA ARG A 34 -11.70 -0.78 7.23
C ARG A 34 -12.97 -1.45 6.72
N ARG A 35 -13.43 -1.10 5.52
CA ARG A 35 -14.63 -1.71 4.91
C ARG A 35 -14.45 -3.21 4.66
N ILE A 36 -13.23 -3.64 4.33
CA ILE A 36 -12.89 -5.08 4.25
C ILE A 36 -13.07 -5.75 5.61
N ALA A 37 -12.59 -5.14 6.68
CA ALA A 37 -12.76 -5.64 8.04
C ALA A 37 -14.24 -5.76 8.42
N ASP A 38 -15.06 -4.77 8.07
CA ASP A 38 -16.50 -4.74 8.36
C ASP A 38 -17.27 -5.91 7.72
N VAL A 39 -16.83 -6.39 6.55
CA VAL A 39 -17.46 -7.53 5.85
C VAL A 39 -16.73 -8.86 6.09
N MET A 40 -15.60 -8.84 6.80
CA MET A 40 -14.81 -10.04 7.09
C MET A 40 -15.56 -10.95 8.08
N GLY A 41 -15.58 -12.25 7.82
CA GLY A 41 -16.36 -13.22 8.61
C GLY A 41 -17.83 -13.35 8.19
N THR A 42 -18.29 -12.56 7.22
CA THR A 42 -19.57 -12.79 6.53
C THR A 42 -19.40 -13.83 5.41
N THR A 43 -20.52 -14.34 4.86
CA THR A 43 -20.50 -15.23 3.68
C THR A 43 -20.39 -14.48 2.36
N ASP A 44 -20.26 -13.14 2.37
CA ASP A 44 -20.24 -12.31 1.16
C ASP A 44 -18.84 -12.24 0.53
N ARG A 45 -18.46 -13.35 -0.12
CA ARG A 45 -17.19 -13.47 -0.82
C ARG A 45 -17.06 -12.49 -1.99
N MET A 46 -18.16 -12.23 -2.70
CA MET A 46 -18.16 -11.32 -3.85
C MET A 46 -17.82 -9.90 -3.42
N LYS A 47 -18.35 -9.47 -2.26
CA LYS A 47 -18.02 -8.15 -1.70
C LYS A 47 -16.57 -8.05 -1.28
N LEU A 48 -16.02 -9.09 -0.65
CA LEU A 48 -14.59 -9.15 -0.30
C LEU A 48 -13.69 -9.07 -1.55
N GLU A 49 -14.04 -9.77 -2.62
CA GLU A 49 -13.32 -9.70 -3.90
C GLU A 49 -13.36 -8.30 -4.51
N GLN A 50 -14.53 -7.66 -4.51
CA GLN A 50 -14.69 -6.28 -4.99
C GLN A 50 -13.82 -5.29 -4.19
N LEU A 51 -13.89 -5.35 -2.85
CA LEU A 51 -13.14 -4.44 -1.98
C LEU A 51 -11.64 -4.68 -2.07
N SER A 52 -11.20 -5.94 -2.22
CA SER A 52 -9.80 -6.28 -2.46
C SER A 52 -9.30 -5.65 -3.77
N GLY A 53 -10.08 -5.75 -4.85
CA GLY A 53 -9.76 -5.10 -6.12
C GLY A 53 -9.71 -3.57 -6.03
N GLU A 54 -10.61 -2.97 -5.26
CA GLU A 54 -10.60 -1.53 -4.98
C GLU A 54 -9.33 -1.12 -4.22
N PHE A 55 -8.92 -1.89 -3.20
CA PHE A 55 -7.70 -1.65 -2.46
C PHE A 55 -6.48 -1.66 -3.38
N TYR A 56 -6.37 -2.63 -4.31
CA TYR A 56 -5.25 -2.72 -5.25
C TYR A 56 -5.26 -1.67 -6.36
N THR A 57 -6.40 -1.01 -6.56
CA THR A 57 -6.49 0.17 -7.42
C THR A 57 -5.95 1.41 -6.70
N VAL A 58 -6.23 1.55 -5.41
CA VAL A 58 -5.77 2.67 -4.57
C VAL A 58 -4.29 2.53 -4.21
N ILE A 59 -3.87 1.35 -3.76
CA ILE A 59 -2.50 1.01 -3.40
C ILE A 59 -1.96 0.05 -4.46
N PRO A 60 -1.15 0.52 -5.42
CA PRO A 60 -0.70 -0.30 -6.53
C PRO A 60 0.09 -1.51 -6.08
N HIS A 61 -0.26 -2.66 -6.64
CA HIS A 61 0.42 -3.92 -6.40
C HIS A 61 0.96 -4.52 -7.70
N ASP A 62 2.01 -5.32 -7.58
CA ASP A 62 2.53 -6.15 -8.66
C ASP A 62 2.22 -7.62 -8.34
N PHE A 63 1.32 -8.19 -9.14
CA PHE A 63 0.90 -9.58 -9.01
C PHE A 63 1.54 -10.49 -10.07
N GLY A 64 2.35 -9.94 -10.98
CA GLY A 64 2.81 -10.63 -12.17
C GLY A 64 1.64 -11.21 -12.97
N PHE A 65 1.76 -12.48 -13.36
CA PHE A 65 0.74 -13.21 -14.13
C PHE A 65 -0.22 -14.05 -13.27
N LYS A 66 -0.26 -13.82 -11.95
CA LYS A 66 -1.13 -14.56 -11.03
C LYS A 66 -2.57 -14.06 -11.12
N LYS A 67 -3.53 -14.93 -10.79
CA LYS A 67 -4.96 -14.57 -10.87
C LYS A 67 -5.37 -13.67 -9.71
N MET A 68 -6.15 -12.62 -9.98
CA MET A 68 -6.63 -11.69 -8.96
C MET A 68 -7.43 -12.35 -7.83
N CYS A 69 -8.13 -13.45 -8.11
CA CYS A 69 -8.87 -14.21 -7.10
C CYS A 69 -7.97 -14.90 -6.05
N GLU A 70 -6.65 -14.99 -6.30
CA GLU A 70 -5.68 -15.50 -5.32
C GLU A 70 -5.28 -14.43 -4.29
N PHE A 71 -5.59 -13.16 -4.54
CA PHE A 71 -5.20 -12.02 -3.71
C PHE A 71 -6.38 -11.42 -2.94
N VAL A 72 -7.38 -12.22 -2.59
CA VAL A 72 -8.49 -11.70 -1.77
C VAL A 72 -7.99 -11.43 -0.35
N ILE A 73 -8.27 -10.22 0.15
CA ILE A 73 -8.00 -9.83 1.54
C ILE A 73 -9.14 -10.37 2.41
N GLY A 74 -9.16 -11.70 2.57
CA GLY A 74 -10.25 -12.43 3.23
C GLY A 74 -9.89 -13.05 4.58
N THR A 75 -8.63 -12.94 5.02
CA THR A 75 -8.17 -13.48 6.30
C THR A 75 -7.66 -12.36 7.20
N PRO A 76 -7.78 -12.49 8.53
CA PRO A 76 -7.23 -11.53 9.47
C PRO A 76 -5.72 -11.30 9.28
N LEU A 77 -5.00 -12.37 8.90
CA LEU A 77 -3.56 -12.30 8.63
C LEU A 77 -3.25 -11.42 7.41
N ASN A 78 -3.95 -11.61 6.29
CA ASN A 78 -3.75 -10.81 5.09
C ASN A 78 -4.12 -9.34 5.35
N LEU A 79 -5.22 -9.09 6.07
CA LEU A 79 -5.62 -7.74 6.45
C LEU A 79 -4.55 -7.05 7.30
N LYS A 80 -3.99 -7.75 8.29
CA LYS A 80 -2.90 -7.24 9.13
C LYS A 80 -1.69 -6.81 8.29
N PHE A 81 -1.22 -7.67 7.38
CA PHE A 81 -0.10 -7.32 6.51
C PHE A 81 -0.38 -6.11 5.61
N LYS A 82 -1.63 -5.93 5.17
CA LYS A 82 -1.99 -4.74 4.38
C LYS A 82 -2.13 -3.47 5.24
N LEU A 83 -2.52 -3.58 6.50
CA LEU A 83 -2.50 -2.46 7.43
C LEU A 83 -1.07 -1.99 7.69
N GLU A 84 -0.16 -2.93 8.01
CA GLU A 84 1.27 -2.64 8.22
C GLU A 84 1.92 -2.00 6.98
N MET A 85 1.53 -2.45 5.77
CA MET A 85 1.93 -1.80 4.52
C MET A 85 1.50 -0.34 4.47
N VAL A 86 0.20 -0.06 4.67
CA VAL A 86 -0.33 1.31 4.55
C VAL A 86 0.24 2.23 5.64
N GLU A 87 0.53 1.69 6.82
CA GLU A 87 1.22 2.39 7.91
C GLU A 87 2.64 2.79 7.53
N ALA A 88 3.45 1.84 7.07
CA ALA A 88 4.82 2.12 6.61
C ALA A 88 4.82 3.16 5.47
N LEU A 89 3.87 3.06 4.54
CA LEU A 89 3.70 4.03 3.48
C LEU A 89 3.36 5.44 4.01
N GLY A 90 2.58 5.55 5.09
CA GLY A 90 2.28 6.81 5.76
C GLY A 90 3.50 7.43 6.45
N GLU A 91 4.33 6.62 7.12
CA GLU A 91 5.58 7.09 7.72
C GLU A 91 6.54 7.66 6.67
N ILE A 92 6.65 6.99 5.53
CA ILE A 92 7.48 7.45 4.40
C ILE A 92 6.96 8.77 3.83
N GLU A 93 5.64 8.93 3.70
CA GLU A 93 5.03 10.17 3.21
C GLU A 93 5.36 11.36 4.13
N VAL A 94 5.24 11.17 5.44
CA VAL A 94 5.58 12.19 6.43
C VAL A 94 7.07 12.51 6.39
N ALA A 95 7.93 11.48 6.38
CA ALA A 95 9.38 11.67 6.30
C ALA A 95 9.80 12.42 5.03
N THR A 96 9.20 12.09 3.88
CA THR A 96 9.49 12.76 2.60
C THR A 96 9.12 14.24 2.65
N LYS A 97 7.95 14.57 3.24
CA LYS A 97 7.51 15.96 3.42
C LYS A 97 8.39 16.77 4.36
N LEU A 98 8.86 16.18 5.46
CA LEU A 98 9.76 16.87 6.38
C LEU A 98 11.11 17.21 5.72
N LEU A 99 11.52 16.43 4.72
CA LEU A 99 12.76 16.64 3.97
C LEU A 99 12.58 17.56 2.75
N GLU A 100 11.35 17.90 2.36
CA GLU A 100 11.05 18.88 1.31
C GLU A 100 11.53 20.29 1.64
N ASP A 101 11.67 20.61 2.94
CA ASP A 101 12.14 21.91 3.41
C ASP A 101 13.69 22.06 3.33
N GLU A 102 14.42 21.00 2.97
CA GLU A 102 15.89 20.97 2.82
C GLU A 102 16.28 20.42 1.43
N PRO A 103 16.35 21.26 0.38
CA PRO A 103 16.43 20.83 -1.03
C PRO A 103 17.67 19.98 -1.37
N GLY A 104 18.77 20.11 -0.61
CA GLY A 104 19.97 19.28 -0.78
C GLY A 104 19.86 17.86 -0.22
N VAL A 105 18.99 17.65 0.78
CA VAL A 105 18.80 16.36 1.44
C VAL A 105 17.77 15.50 0.71
N GLN A 106 16.77 16.15 0.09
CA GLN A 106 15.71 15.49 -0.65
C GLN A 106 16.22 14.57 -1.78
N VAL A 107 17.17 15.05 -2.60
CA VAL A 107 17.70 14.27 -3.74
C VAL A 107 18.40 13.00 -3.25
N LEU A 108 19.25 13.13 -2.22
CA LEU A 108 19.95 12.00 -1.61
C LEU A 108 19.01 10.98 -0.98
N PHE A 109 17.93 11.45 -0.34
CA PHE A 109 16.97 10.58 0.33
C PHE A 109 16.08 9.82 -0.66
N VAL A 110 15.57 10.51 -1.69
CA VAL A 110 14.79 9.89 -2.77
C VAL A 110 15.64 8.86 -3.52
N ASP A 111 16.92 9.14 -3.75
CA ASP A 111 17.86 8.19 -4.35
C ASP A 111 18.15 6.99 -3.44
N LEU A 112 18.28 7.20 -2.12
CA LEU A 112 18.48 6.12 -1.14
C LEU A 112 17.27 5.18 -1.03
N PHE A 113 16.05 5.72 -1.18
CA PHE A 113 14.82 4.95 -1.14
C PHE A 113 14.49 4.26 -2.47
N ASN A 114 14.93 4.82 -3.59
CA ASN A 114 14.67 4.26 -4.92
C ASN A 114 15.75 3.28 -5.40
N ARG A 115 16.95 3.27 -4.80
CA ARG A 115 17.92 2.20 -4.97
C ARG A 115 17.54 0.95 -4.17
#